data_AF-T1FUT8-F1
#
_entry.id   AF-T1FUT8-F1
#
_cell.length_a   1.000
_cell.length_b   1.000
_cell.length_c   1.000
_cell.angle_alpha   90.00
_cell.angle_beta   90.00
_cell.angle_gamma   90.00
#
_symmetry.space_group_name_H-M   'P 1'
#
loop_
_entity.id
_entity.type
_entity.pdbx_description
1 polymer ?
#
loop_
_entity_poly.entity_id
_entity_poly.type
_entity_poly.pdbx_seq_one_letter_code
_entity_poly.pdbx_strand_id
1 'polypeptide(L)'
;MNNCSLTSELVIPRLVDLMKRYGYPIDQNLLPTIADVYRRLDDQLFHNYIEERTNPIIGSLERNMYAGKFSWSSCTPPCEVRAYIKECIFSFIQVHAELYSTGPMYIKRVLTSIVEATMEELTRLMQCITHFNNNGAAQARLDLCAFGMSIYAFENIKTKQFMKEALKCIPELNAEQRGLNEKLILTFRNHMKLHLECFKST
;
A
#
# COMPACT_ATOMS: atom_id res chain seq x y z
N MET A 1 15.84 -5.27 -10.23
CA MET A 1 15.30 -6.34 -9.36
C MET A 1 15.36 -7.69 -10.07
N ASN A 2 14.69 -7.91 -11.21
CA ASN A 2 14.77 -9.19 -11.94
C ASN A 2 16.21 -9.62 -12.36
N ASN A 3 17.10 -8.67 -12.67
CA ASN A 3 18.49 -8.99 -13.03
C ASN A 3 19.29 -9.55 -11.85
N CYS A 4 18.99 -9.15 -10.61
CA CYS A 4 19.72 -9.60 -9.42
C CYS A 4 19.37 -11.05 -9.08
N SER A 5 18.09 -11.42 -9.16
CA SER A 5 17.66 -12.82 -8.98
C SER A 5 18.18 -13.71 -10.10
N LEU A 6 18.10 -13.27 -11.37
CA LEU A 6 18.63 -14.03 -12.50
C LEU A 6 20.14 -14.26 -12.38
N THR A 7 20.89 -13.26 -11.93
CA THR A 7 22.34 -13.37 -11.78
C THR A 7 22.70 -14.32 -10.64
N SER A 8 22.03 -14.20 -9.49
CA SER A 8 22.29 -15.07 -8.33
C SER A 8 21.87 -16.52 -8.55
N GLU A 9 20.73 -16.76 -9.22
CA GLU A 9 20.18 -18.11 -9.42
C GLU A 9 20.79 -18.84 -10.63
N LEU A 10 21.23 -18.11 -11.66
CA LEU A 10 21.62 -18.73 -12.93
C LEU A 10 23.09 -18.50 -13.28
N VAL A 11 23.59 -17.27 -13.13
CA VAL A 11 24.93 -16.89 -13.59
C VAL A 11 26.00 -17.34 -12.58
N ILE A 12 25.79 -17.06 -11.29
CA ILE A 12 26.74 -17.39 -10.22
C ILE A 12 27.01 -18.91 -10.13
N PRO A 13 25.99 -19.80 -10.15
CA PRO A 13 26.24 -21.24 -10.09
C PRO A 13 27.03 -21.75 -11.30
N ARG A 14 26.71 -21.26 -12.50
CA ARG A 14 27.43 -21.62 -13.73
C ARG A 14 28.89 -21.19 -13.69
N LEU A 15 29.17 -20.00 -13.16
CA LEU A 15 30.52 -19.46 -13.06
C LEU A 15 31.36 -20.28 -12.06
N VAL A 16 30.75 -20.72 -10.96
CA VAL A 16 31.37 -21.64 -10.00
C VAL A 16 31.66 -23.01 -10.59
N ASP A 17 30.73 -23.58 -11.36
CA ASP A 17 30.97 -24.85 -12.05
C ASP A 17 32.11 -24.74 -13.08
N LEU A 18 32.19 -23.63 -13.81
CA LEU A 18 33.33 -23.33 -14.69
C LEU A 18 34.65 -23.27 -13.92
N MET A 19 34.70 -22.53 -12.80
CA MET A 19 35.92 -22.41 -11.99
C MET A 19 36.38 -23.77 -11.43
N LYS A 20 35.45 -24.63 -10.98
CA LYS A 20 35.75 -26.00 -10.56
C LYS A 20 36.34 -26.82 -11.71
N ARG A 21 35.74 -26.72 -12.90
CA ARG A 21 36.15 -27.47 -14.09
C ARG A 21 37.57 -27.13 -14.57
N TYR A 22 38.00 -25.89 -14.37
CA TYR A 22 39.36 -25.42 -14.72
C TYR A 22 40.35 -25.54 -13.55
N GLY A 23 39.98 -26.17 -12.43
CA GLY A 23 40.90 -26.47 -11.32
C GLY A 23 41.22 -25.27 -10.42
N TYR A 24 40.44 -24.20 -10.46
CA TYR A 24 40.63 -23.06 -9.57
C TYR A 24 40.17 -23.40 -8.14
N PRO A 25 40.94 -23.02 -7.11
CA PRO A 25 40.53 -23.20 -5.72
C PRO A 25 39.34 -22.27 -5.42
N ILE A 26 38.21 -22.85 -5.00
CA ILE A 26 37.02 -22.10 -4.61
C ILE A 26 36.87 -22.19 -3.10
N ASP A 27 36.88 -21.04 -2.43
CA ASP A 27 36.53 -20.94 -1.02
C ASP A 27 35.07 -21.41 -0.81
N GLN A 28 34.84 -22.27 0.16
CA GLN A 28 33.50 -22.74 0.53
C GLN A 28 32.58 -21.57 0.91
N ASN A 29 33.15 -20.45 1.39
CA ASN A 29 32.41 -19.24 1.73
C ASN A 29 32.11 -18.32 0.54
N LEU A 30 32.67 -18.56 -0.64
CA LEU A 30 32.49 -17.68 -1.81
C LEU A 30 31.02 -17.60 -2.24
N LEU A 31 30.36 -18.74 -2.38
CA LEU A 31 28.95 -18.81 -2.78
C LEU A 31 28.00 -18.16 -1.76
N PRO A 32 28.09 -18.47 -0.45
CA PRO A 32 27.33 -17.76 0.58
C PRO A 32 27.57 -16.25 0.57
N THR A 33 28.83 -15.82 0.44
CA THR A 33 29.19 -14.39 0.44
C THR A 33 28.57 -13.67 -0.76
N ILE A 34 28.66 -14.25 -1.95
CA ILE A 34 28.06 -13.68 -3.16
C ILE A 34 26.53 -13.63 -3.02
N ALA A 35 25.89 -14.71 -2.57
CA ALA A 35 24.45 -14.74 -2.36
C ALA A 35 23.98 -13.66 -1.37
N ASP A 36 24.73 -13.44 -0.29
CA ASP A 36 24.45 -12.40 0.70
C ASP A 36 24.62 -10.98 0.12
N VAL A 37 25.65 -10.74 -0.69
CA VAL A 37 25.86 -9.45 -1.38
C VAL A 37 24.69 -9.16 -2.32
N TYR A 38 24.28 -10.13 -3.14
CA TYR A 38 23.14 -9.95 -4.05
C TYR A 38 21.83 -9.76 -3.30
N ARG A 39 21.60 -10.49 -2.20
CA ARG A 39 20.40 -10.30 -1.36
C ARG A 39 20.35 -8.90 -0.77
N ARG A 40 21.46 -8.40 -0.23
CA ARG A 40 21.55 -7.05 0.32
C ARG A 40 21.31 -5.97 -0.75
N LEU A 41 21.89 -6.15 -1.93
CA LEU A 41 21.69 -5.21 -3.03
C LEU A 41 20.24 -5.22 -3.52
N ASP A 42 19.63 -6.40 -3.60
CA ASP A 42 18.22 -6.56 -3.91
C ASP A 42 17.35 -5.85 -2.87
N ASP A 43 17.58 -6.08 -1.57
CA ASP A 43 16.87 -5.41 -0.47
C ASP A 43 17.02 -3.88 -0.49
N GLN A 44 18.21 -3.36 -0.81
CA GLN A 44 18.43 -1.91 -0.96
C GLN A 44 17.68 -1.33 -2.15
N LEU A 45 17.73 -1.99 -3.31
CA LEU A 45 16.96 -1.58 -4.48
C LEU A 45 15.46 -1.61 -4.19
N PHE A 46 15.00 -2.62 -3.46
CA PHE A 46 13.61 -2.72 -3.00
C PHE A 46 13.21 -1.55 -2.12
N HIS A 47 14.02 -1.24 -1.12
CA HIS A 47 13.76 -0.16 -0.19
C HIS A 47 13.67 1.19 -0.92
N ASN A 48 14.64 1.48 -1.79
CA ASN A 48 14.65 2.72 -2.56
C ASN A 48 13.44 2.84 -3.50
N TYR A 49 13.06 1.75 -4.17
CA TYR A 49 11.86 1.74 -5.01
C TYR A 49 10.58 2.00 -4.21
N ILE A 50 10.45 1.37 -3.04
CA ILE A 50 9.30 1.57 -2.15
C ILE A 50 9.23 3.04 -1.73
N GLU A 51 10.34 3.64 -1.29
CA GLU A 51 10.36 5.05 -0.88
C GLU A 51 9.98 5.98 -2.04
N GLU A 52 10.55 5.76 -3.23
CA GLU A 52 10.25 6.55 -4.44
C GLU A 52 8.76 6.51 -4.79
N ARG A 53 8.11 5.34 -4.65
CA ARG A 53 6.67 5.19 -4.91
C ARG A 53 5.79 5.67 -3.76
N THR A 54 6.23 5.56 -2.52
CA THR A 54 5.41 5.87 -1.33
C THR A 54 5.39 7.37 -1.03
N ASN A 55 6.54 8.04 -1.12
CA ASN A 55 6.69 9.44 -0.71
C ASN A 55 5.72 10.40 -1.44
N PRO A 56 5.49 10.28 -2.76
CA PRO A 56 4.51 11.12 -3.45
C PRO A 56 3.06 10.86 -3.00
N ILE A 57 2.72 9.60 -2.72
CA ILE A 57 1.36 9.22 -2.27
C ILE A 57 1.08 9.87 -0.92
N ILE A 58 1.98 9.70 0.06
CA ILE A 58 1.88 10.30 1.39
C ILE A 58 1.89 11.83 1.30
N GLY A 59 2.84 12.40 0.57
CA GLY A 59 3.02 13.85 0.46
C GLY A 59 1.87 14.59 -0.24
N SER A 60 1.06 13.89 -1.04
CA SER A 60 -0.14 14.45 -1.68
C SER A 60 -1.43 14.26 -0.86
N LEU A 61 -1.41 13.31 0.08
CA LEU A 61 -2.59 12.85 0.82
C LEU A 61 -3.29 13.97 1.59
N GLU A 62 -2.55 14.71 2.41
CA GLU A 62 -3.11 15.79 3.25
C GLU A 62 -3.75 16.88 2.39
N ARG A 63 -3.06 17.28 1.32
CA ARG A 63 -3.55 18.29 0.38
C ARG A 63 -4.85 17.83 -0.28
N ASN A 64 -4.90 16.59 -0.74
CA ASN A 64 -6.07 16.05 -1.43
C ASN A 64 -7.24 15.83 -0.46
N MET A 65 -6.94 15.50 0.80
CA MET A 65 -7.93 15.39 1.87
C MET A 65 -8.62 16.74 2.14
N TYR A 66 -7.93 17.88 2.05
CA TYR A 66 -8.54 19.21 2.23
C TYR A 66 -8.88 19.93 0.91
N ALA A 67 -8.77 19.25 -0.23
CA ALA A 67 -9.10 19.81 -1.54
C ALA A 67 -10.53 20.37 -1.57
N GLY A 68 -10.71 21.51 -2.23
CA GLY A 68 -12.01 22.18 -2.37
C GLY A 68 -12.48 22.96 -1.13
N LYS A 69 -11.57 23.39 -0.24
CA LYS A 69 -11.88 24.05 1.05
C LYS A 69 -12.75 23.16 1.95
N PHE A 70 -12.55 21.86 1.87
CA PHE A 70 -13.28 20.89 2.68
C PHE A 70 -12.94 21.04 4.16
N SER A 71 -13.94 20.85 5.03
CA SER A 71 -13.74 20.84 6.48
C SER A 71 -14.58 19.74 7.13
N TRP A 72 -13.95 18.97 8.03
CA TRP A 72 -14.60 17.92 8.82
C TRP A 72 -15.64 18.45 9.81
N SER A 73 -15.51 19.72 10.22
CA SER A 73 -16.43 20.38 11.16
C SER A 73 -17.70 20.93 10.49
N SER A 74 -17.69 21.12 9.18
CA SER A 74 -18.82 21.67 8.40
C SER A 74 -19.20 20.79 7.20
N CYS A 75 -18.99 19.48 7.34
CA CYS A 75 -19.26 18.51 6.29
C CYS A 75 -20.77 18.37 6.02
N THR A 76 -21.14 18.32 4.73
CA THR A 76 -22.47 17.94 4.27
C THR A 76 -22.67 16.42 4.41
N PRO A 77 -23.91 15.90 4.37
CA PRO A 77 -24.15 14.46 4.39
C PRO A 77 -23.28 13.71 3.36
N PRO A 78 -22.70 12.55 3.71
CA PRO A 78 -21.89 11.77 2.79
C PRO A 78 -22.69 11.34 1.56
N CYS A 79 -22.14 11.60 0.37
CA CYS A 79 -22.72 11.15 -0.90
C CYS A 79 -21.93 10.02 -1.54
N GLU A 80 -20.61 10.01 -1.35
CA GLU A 80 -19.70 8.98 -1.88
C GLU A 80 -18.37 9.02 -1.14
N VAL A 81 -17.52 8.01 -1.40
CA VAL A 81 -16.12 8.02 -0.96
C VAL A 81 -15.38 9.15 -1.65
N ARG A 82 -14.60 9.92 -0.88
CA ARG A 82 -13.92 11.10 -1.42
C ARG A 82 -12.76 10.77 -2.35
N ALA A 83 -12.43 11.74 -3.21
CA ALA A 83 -11.43 11.60 -4.26
C ALA A 83 -10.04 11.21 -3.73
N TYR A 84 -9.60 11.73 -2.58
CA TYR A 84 -8.27 11.43 -2.05
C TYR A 84 -8.05 9.93 -1.79
N ILE A 85 -9.08 9.20 -1.33
CA ILE A 85 -9.01 7.74 -1.18
C ILE A 85 -8.94 7.05 -2.55
N LYS A 86 -9.76 7.50 -3.51
CA LYS A 86 -9.77 6.94 -4.87
C LYS A 86 -8.42 7.13 -5.55
N GLU A 87 -7.80 8.30 -5.39
CA GLU A 87 -6.47 8.62 -5.92
C GLU A 87 -5.38 7.75 -5.29
N CYS A 88 -5.41 7.52 -3.97
CA CYS A 88 -4.49 6.59 -3.33
C CYS A 88 -4.61 5.16 -3.89
N ILE A 89 -5.84 4.67 -4.02
CA ILE A 89 -6.09 3.33 -4.59
C ILE A 89 -5.60 3.28 -6.03
N PHE A 90 -5.82 4.33 -6.82
CA PHE A 90 -5.35 4.40 -8.20
C PHE A 90 -3.82 4.37 -8.29
N SER A 91 -3.12 5.09 -7.40
CA SER A 91 -1.65 5.03 -7.30
C SER A 91 -1.17 3.60 -6.98
N PHE A 92 -1.87 2.86 -6.12
CA PHE A 92 -1.53 1.46 -5.84
C PHE A 92 -1.74 0.56 -7.06
N ILE A 93 -2.79 0.80 -7.85
CA ILE A 93 -3.04 0.06 -9.10
C ILE A 93 -1.92 0.34 -10.11
N GLN A 94 -1.43 1.57 -10.21
CA GLN A 94 -0.30 1.90 -11.08
C GLN A 94 0.97 1.15 -10.68
N VAL A 95 1.30 1.15 -9.37
CA VAL A 95 2.45 0.39 -8.85
C VAL A 95 2.26 -1.12 -9.09
N HIS A 96 1.05 -1.63 -8.89
CA HIS A 96 0.72 -3.03 -9.18
C HIS A 96 0.98 -3.35 -10.65
N ALA A 97 0.47 -2.55 -11.58
CA ALA A 97 0.62 -2.77 -13.02
C ALA A 97 2.10 -2.76 -13.46
N GLU A 98 2.89 -1.84 -12.92
CA GLU A 98 4.32 -1.77 -13.17
C GLU A 98 5.05 -3.02 -12.68
N LEU A 99 4.79 -3.45 -11.45
CA LEU A 99 5.40 -4.65 -10.86
C LEU A 99 4.94 -5.93 -11.54
N TYR A 100 3.68 -6.00 -11.99
CA TYR A 100 3.16 -7.14 -12.74
C TYR A 100 3.93 -7.37 -14.05
N SER A 101 4.36 -6.29 -14.70
CA SER A 101 5.15 -6.39 -15.93
C SER A 101 6.64 -6.71 -15.71
N THR A 102 7.21 -6.35 -14.55
CA THR A 102 8.65 -6.40 -14.29
C THR A 102 9.09 -7.49 -13.32
N GLY A 103 8.21 -7.92 -12.42
CA GLY A 103 8.49 -8.91 -11.37
C GLY A 103 7.30 -9.16 -10.45
N PRO A 104 6.35 -10.03 -10.84
CA PRO A 104 5.14 -10.32 -10.06
C PRO A 104 5.41 -10.82 -8.63
N MET A 105 6.53 -11.52 -8.41
CA MET A 105 6.92 -12.03 -7.09
C MET A 105 7.06 -10.93 -6.03
N TYR A 106 7.23 -9.68 -6.44
CA TYR A 106 7.45 -8.56 -5.53
C TYR A 106 6.18 -7.76 -5.20
N ILE A 107 5.09 -7.98 -5.94
CA ILE A 107 3.83 -7.22 -5.80
C ILE A 107 3.37 -7.21 -4.35
N LYS A 108 3.24 -8.39 -3.73
CA LYS A 108 2.73 -8.52 -2.37
C LYS A 108 3.60 -7.79 -1.36
N ARG A 109 4.92 -7.96 -1.42
CA ARG A 109 5.88 -7.32 -0.51
C ARG A 109 5.82 -5.80 -0.63
N VAL A 110 5.87 -5.29 -1.86
CA VAL A 110 5.90 -3.85 -2.13
C VAL A 110 4.57 -3.19 -1.75
N LEU A 111 3.44 -3.71 -2.24
CA LEU A 111 2.14 -3.11 -1.94
C LEU A 111 1.79 -3.17 -0.46
N THR A 112 2.17 -4.24 0.26
CA THR A 112 2.00 -4.30 1.72
C THR A 112 2.75 -3.16 2.42
N SER A 113 3.99 -2.88 2.00
CA SER A 113 4.79 -1.79 2.57
C SER A 113 4.21 -0.40 2.27
N ILE A 114 3.74 -0.18 1.03
CA ILE A 114 3.12 1.09 0.63
C ILE A 114 1.81 1.31 1.37
N VAL A 115 0.98 0.27 1.49
CA VAL A 115 -0.29 0.30 2.21
C VAL A 115 -0.08 0.58 3.70
N GLU A 116 0.94 -0.02 4.32
CA GLU A 116 1.33 0.24 5.71
C GLU A 116 1.64 1.72 5.94
N ALA A 117 2.55 2.29 5.14
CA ALA A 117 2.95 3.69 5.27
C ALA A 117 1.80 4.67 4.96
N THR A 118 0.95 4.34 3.98
CA THR A 118 -0.22 5.18 3.65
C THR A 118 -1.27 5.14 4.77
N MET A 119 -1.50 3.97 5.38
CA MET A 119 -2.43 3.83 6.50
C MET A 119 -1.91 4.53 7.76
N GLU A 120 -0.60 4.46 8.02
CA GLU A 120 0.06 5.22 9.09
C GLU A 120 -0.17 6.72 8.91
N GLU A 121 0.05 7.25 7.71
CA GLU A 121 -0.18 8.67 7.43
C GLU A 121 -1.68 9.04 7.55
N LEU A 122 -2.59 8.22 7.00
CA LEU A 122 -4.03 8.43 7.18
C LEU A 122 -4.41 8.51 8.66
N THR A 123 -3.80 7.66 9.49
CA THR A 123 -4.02 7.64 10.93
C THR A 123 -3.53 8.91 11.59
N ARG A 124 -2.30 9.36 11.26
CA ARG A 124 -1.74 10.63 11.72
C ARG A 124 -2.65 11.80 11.34
N LEU A 125 -3.10 11.85 10.08
CA LEU A 125 -3.99 12.90 9.59
C LEU A 125 -5.32 12.91 10.33
N MET A 126 -5.90 11.75 10.61
CA MET A 126 -7.15 11.64 11.37
C MET A 126 -6.98 12.10 12.82
N GLN A 127 -5.84 11.80 13.45
CA GLN A 127 -5.50 12.26 14.80
C GLN A 127 -5.31 13.79 14.87
N CYS A 128 -4.91 14.43 13.77
CA CYS A 128 -4.75 15.88 13.70
C CYS A 128 -6.07 16.65 13.52
N ILE A 129 -7.20 15.97 13.26
CA ILE A 129 -8.50 16.63 13.08
C ILE A 129 -9.03 17.06 14.45
N THR A 130 -9.29 18.36 14.61
CA THR A 130 -9.73 18.94 15.90
C THR A 130 -11.21 18.72 16.19
N HIS A 131 -12.07 18.82 15.16
CA HIS A 131 -13.51 18.75 15.32
C HIS A 131 -14.17 18.04 14.13
N PHE A 132 -15.12 17.17 14.46
CA PHE A 132 -16.05 16.57 13.51
C PHE A 132 -17.47 17.06 13.81
N ASN A 133 -18.24 17.40 12.79
CA ASN A 133 -19.68 17.32 12.91
C ASN A 133 -20.15 15.88 12.60
N ASN A 134 -21.44 15.61 12.82
CA ASN A 134 -22.01 14.27 12.64
C ASN A 134 -21.75 13.70 11.23
N ASN A 135 -21.87 14.54 10.19
CA ASN A 135 -21.67 14.13 8.81
C ASN A 135 -20.18 13.92 8.48
N GLY A 136 -19.30 14.73 9.07
CA GLY A 136 -17.85 14.61 8.92
C GLY A 136 -17.33 13.33 9.53
N ALA A 137 -17.86 12.94 10.70
CA ALA A 137 -17.58 11.64 11.30
C ALA A 137 -18.07 10.48 10.41
N ALA A 138 -19.27 10.60 9.82
CA ALA A 138 -19.80 9.63 8.88
C ALA A 138 -18.94 9.51 7.61
N GLN A 139 -18.52 10.64 7.03
CA GLN A 139 -17.65 10.68 5.86
C GLN A 139 -16.26 10.09 6.16
N ALA A 140 -15.64 10.43 7.30
CA ALA A 140 -14.32 9.93 7.66
C ALA A 140 -14.33 8.41 7.86
N ARG A 141 -15.37 7.87 8.53
CA ARG A 141 -15.55 6.42 8.66
C ARG A 141 -15.84 5.75 7.32
N LEU A 142 -16.64 6.37 6.45
CA LEU A 142 -16.90 5.88 5.10
C LEU A 142 -15.59 5.75 4.30
N ASP A 143 -14.79 6.81 4.29
CA ASP A 143 -13.52 6.89 3.56
C ASP A 143 -12.51 5.85 4.08
N LEU A 144 -12.34 5.72 5.40
CA LEU A 144 -11.46 4.71 6.00
C LEU A 144 -11.93 3.27 5.75
N CYS A 145 -13.23 2.99 5.87
CA CYS A 145 -13.77 1.67 5.60
C CYS A 145 -13.62 1.29 4.11
N ALA A 146 -13.84 2.25 3.20
CA ALA A 146 -13.64 2.04 1.77
C ALA A 146 -12.17 1.77 1.44
N PHE A 147 -11.24 2.51 2.06
CA PHE A 147 -9.81 2.25 1.94
C PHE A 147 -9.46 0.85 2.44
N GLY A 148 -9.85 0.50 3.67
CA GLY A 148 -9.59 -0.81 4.28
C GLY A 148 -10.14 -1.99 3.47
N MET A 149 -11.33 -1.84 2.88
CA MET A 149 -11.87 -2.84 1.96
C MET A 149 -11.01 -2.99 0.70
N SER A 150 -10.54 -1.88 0.15
CA SER A 150 -9.79 -1.85 -1.10
C SER A 150 -8.40 -2.48 -0.98
N ILE A 151 -7.78 -2.35 0.20
CA ILE A 151 -6.42 -2.84 0.48
C ILE A 151 -6.39 -4.21 1.18
N TYR A 152 -7.53 -4.88 1.34
CA TYR A 152 -7.64 -6.11 2.14
C TYR A 152 -6.63 -7.20 1.78
N ALA A 153 -6.27 -7.34 0.49
CA ALA A 153 -5.30 -8.31 0.01
C ALA A 153 -3.86 -8.08 0.55
N PHE A 154 -3.55 -6.86 0.97
CA PHE A 154 -2.24 -6.44 1.47
C PHE A 154 -2.29 -6.04 2.95
N GLU A 155 -3.36 -6.39 3.64
CA GLU A 155 -3.55 -6.09 5.05
C GLU A 155 -2.61 -6.93 5.93
N ASN A 156 -1.99 -6.30 6.91
CA ASN A 156 -1.15 -6.94 7.92
C ASN A 156 -1.56 -6.51 9.34
N ILE A 157 -0.83 -6.97 10.36
CA ILE A 157 -1.16 -6.66 11.76
C ILE A 157 -1.05 -5.15 12.03
N LYS A 158 -0.05 -4.47 11.45
CA LYS A 158 0.17 -3.03 11.65
C LYS A 158 -0.90 -2.20 10.96
N THR A 159 -1.27 -2.51 9.72
CA THR A 159 -2.36 -1.80 9.02
C THR A 159 -3.68 -1.93 9.78
N LYS A 160 -3.98 -3.12 10.34
CA LYS A 160 -5.14 -3.33 11.22
C LYS A 160 -5.08 -2.46 12.47
N GLN A 161 -3.90 -2.32 13.06
CA GLN A 161 -3.69 -1.50 14.24
C GLN A 161 -3.90 -0.02 13.93
N PHE A 162 -3.26 0.50 12.88
CA PHE A 162 -3.43 1.87 12.42
C PHE A 162 -4.90 2.18 12.08
N MET A 163 -5.58 1.28 11.37
CA MET A 163 -7.02 1.42 11.08
C MET A 163 -7.85 1.53 12.37
N LYS A 164 -7.58 0.68 13.37
CA LYS A 164 -8.27 0.75 14.66
C LYS A 164 -7.97 2.06 15.39
N GLU A 165 -6.73 2.54 15.36
CA GLU A 165 -6.33 3.81 15.97
C GLU A 165 -7.02 5.00 15.30
N ALA A 166 -7.05 5.05 13.97
CA ALA A 166 -7.76 6.08 13.21
C ALA A 166 -9.25 6.10 13.54
N LEU A 167 -9.90 4.93 13.58
CA LEU A 167 -11.34 4.81 13.89
C LEU A 167 -11.68 5.19 15.34
N LYS A 168 -10.74 5.09 16.28
CA LYS A 168 -10.95 5.55 17.67
C LYS A 168 -11.00 7.07 17.78
N CYS A 169 -10.33 7.79 16.89
CA CYS A 169 -10.32 9.26 16.87
C CYS A 169 -11.60 9.86 16.27
N ILE A 170 -12.42 9.06 15.59
CA ILE A 170 -13.62 9.53 14.90
C ILE A 170 -14.86 9.19 15.75
N PRO A 171 -15.82 10.12 15.96
CA PRO A 171 -17.06 9.84 16.68
C PRO A 171 -17.83 8.63 16.13
N GLU A 172 -18.52 7.88 16.99
CA GLU A 172 -19.34 6.75 16.57
C GLU A 172 -20.58 7.19 15.78
N LEU A 173 -21.03 6.31 14.89
CA LEU A 173 -22.19 6.56 14.03
C LEU A 173 -23.48 6.08 14.68
N ASN A 174 -24.55 6.84 14.49
CA ASN A 174 -25.90 6.37 14.77
C ASN A 174 -26.36 5.31 13.75
N ALA A 175 -27.50 4.66 13.99
CA ALA A 175 -27.99 3.57 13.14
C ALA A 175 -28.26 4.01 11.69
N GLU A 176 -28.80 5.21 11.49
CA GLU A 176 -29.10 5.76 10.16
C GLU A 176 -27.82 6.00 9.34
N GLN A 177 -26.83 6.63 9.96
CA GLN A 177 -25.52 6.89 9.36
C GLN A 177 -24.77 5.60 9.03
N ARG A 178 -24.87 4.56 9.86
CA ARG A 178 -24.31 3.24 9.54
C ARG A 178 -24.96 2.64 8.30
N GLY A 179 -26.29 2.65 8.23
CA GLY A 179 -27.02 2.15 7.06
C GLY A 179 -26.68 2.92 5.78
N LEU A 180 -26.52 4.24 5.87
CA LEU A 180 -26.05 5.06 4.74
C LEU A 180 -24.62 4.68 4.33
N ASN A 181 -23.69 4.58 5.28
CA ASN A 181 -22.30 4.20 4.99
C ASN A 181 -22.21 2.82 4.35
N GLU A 182 -22.95 1.84 4.83
CA GLU A 182 -23.00 0.50 4.23
C GLU A 182 -23.46 0.55 2.77
N LYS A 183 -24.51 1.32 2.48
CA LYS A 183 -25.00 1.52 1.10
C LYS A 183 -23.94 2.18 0.22
N LEU A 184 -23.28 3.24 0.71
CA LEU A 184 -22.26 3.96 -0.04
C LEU A 184 -21.01 3.12 -0.29
N ILE A 185 -20.61 2.30 0.68
CA ILE A 185 -19.52 1.34 0.52
C ILE A 185 -19.85 0.32 -0.58
N LEU A 186 -21.08 -0.19 -0.63
CA LEU A 186 -21.52 -1.10 -1.69
C LEU A 186 -21.49 -0.43 -3.07
N THR A 187 -21.98 0.81 -3.16
CA THR A 187 -21.90 1.60 -4.40
C THR A 187 -20.46 1.81 -4.85
N PHE A 188 -19.58 2.20 -3.92
CA PHE A 188 -18.15 2.36 -4.17
C PHE A 188 -17.51 1.06 -4.68
N ARG A 189 -17.78 -0.07 -4.01
CA ARG A 189 -17.27 -1.39 -4.40
C ARG A 189 -17.71 -1.77 -5.81
N ASN A 190 -18.95 -1.47 -6.18
CA ASN A 190 -19.47 -1.76 -7.52
C ASN A 190 -18.81 -0.89 -8.58
N HIS A 191 -18.60 0.41 -8.33
CA HIS A 191 -17.93 1.33 -9.25
C HIS A 191 -16.45 0.98 -9.43
N MET A 192 -15.77 0.58 -8.34
CA MET A 192 -14.35 0.24 -8.35
C MET A 192 -14.09 -1.25 -8.61
N LYS A 193 -15.11 -2.05 -8.96
CA LYS A 193 -14.99 -3.52 -9.04
C LYS A 193 -13.81 -3.96 -9.89
N LEU A 194 -13.72 -3.50 -11.14
CA LEU A 194 -12.65 -3.88 -12.07
C LEU A 194 -11.26 -3.50 -11.54
N HIS A 195 -11.15 -2.30 -10.98
CA HIS A 195 -9.92 -1.77 -10.37
C HIS A 195 -9.45 -2.62 -9.19
N LEU A 196 -10.37 -3.06 -8.33
CA LEU A 196 -10.06 -3.86 -7.15
C LEU A 196 -9.84 -5.35 -7.44
N GLU A 197 -10.38 -5.89 -8.55
CA GLU A 197 -10.07 -7.26 -8.96
C GLU A 197 -8.58 -7.46 -9.30
N CYS A 198 -7.86 -6.41 -9.73
CA CYS A 198 -6.42 -6.48 -9.97
C CYS A 198 -5.63 -6.97 -8.74
N PHE A 199 -6.07 -6.60 -7.54
CA PHE A 199 -5.41 -7.00 -6.29
C PHE A 199 -5.69 -8.44 -5.86
N LYS A 200 -6.65 -9.14 -6.50
CA LYS A 200 -6.98 -10.53 -6.20
C LYS A 200 -6.22 -11.54 -7.04
N SER A 201 -5.69 -11.14 -8.19
CA SER A 201 -4.96 -12.01 -9.12
C SER A 201 -3.47 -12.17 -8.77
N THR A 202 -3.08 -11.98 -7.50
CA THR A 202 -1.68 -12.03 -7.04
C THR A 202 -1.43 -13.25 -6.17
#